data_AF-A0AA43A1L8-F1
#
_entry.id   AF-A0AA43A1L8-F1
#
_cell.length_a   1.000
_cell.length_b   1.000
_cell.length_c   1.000
_cell.angle_alpha   90.00
_cell.angle_beta   90.00
_cell.angle_gamma   90.00
#
_symmetry.space_group_name_H-M   'P 1'
#
loop_
_entity.id
_entity.type
_entity.pdbx_description
1 polymer ?
#
loop_
_entity_poly.entity_id
_entity_poly.type
_entity_poly.pdbx_seq_one_letter_code
_entity_poly.pdbx_strand_id
1 'polypeptide(L)'
;PREYLQLVSDAKAAVSVPIIASVNCVTAERWIEYAGKLAAAGADGLELNIGFLPNDPAISGVDVEERYLNILSAVRTKVSLPVALKIGPYFSSLAHLAKQLGNDRMTGPPFTVGWCGPGENDKNVTWQGADALVLFNRFYRFDIDVDKRQLSGGNPYSTSEELHVSLRWISLLAGRVACDLAATTGVHDGGDMIKQLLAGATVVQVCSTLYRNGLSQISLILDQLQEWMQVHGFESPADFRGQLSQVRSEDPGDYERMQYIKALVGIE
;
A
#
# COMPACT_ATOMS: atom_id res chain seq x y z
N PRO A 1 8.30 14.42 -17.13
CA PRO A 1 8.47 14.57 -15.65
C PRO A 1 8.41 16.02 -15.13
N ARG A 2 8.83 17.04 -15.90
CA ARG A 2 8.85 18.44 -15.42
C ARG A 2 7.49 18.91 -14.90
N GLU A 3 6.41 18.64 -15.63
CA GLU A 3 5.04 18.99 -15.22
C GLU A 3 4.64 18.32 -13.89
N TYR A 4 4.99 17.05 -13.69
CA TYR A 4 4.69 16.35 -12.43
C TYR A 4 5.48 16.91 -11.24
N LEU A 5 6.77 17.25 -11.45
CA LEU A 5 7.58 17.89 -10.42
C LEU A 5 7.03 19.28 -10.06
N GLN A 6 6.58 20.03 -11.06
CA GLN A 6 5.94 21.33 -10.84
C GLN A 6 4.64 21.16 -10.06
N LEU A 7 3.80 20.17 -10.41
CA LEU A 7 2.57 19.87 -9.67
C LEU A 7 2.84 19.57 -8.19
N VAL A 8 3.89 18.79 -7.88
CA VAL A 8 4.28 18.50 -6.49
C VAL A 8 4.70 19.79 -5.77
N SER A 9 5.52 20.62 -6.40
CA SER A 9 5.95 21.91 -5.83
C SER A 9 4.77 22.85 -5.60
N ASP A 10 3.86 22.96 -6.57
CA ASP A 10 2.68 23.82 -6.49
C ASP A 10 1.72 23.33 -5.42
N ALA A 11 1.48 22.00 -5.35
CA ALA A 11 0.66 21.40 -4.32
C ALA A 11 1.25 21.66 -2.93
N LYS A 12 2.56 21.46 -2.76
CA LYS A 12 3.25 21.73 -1.49
C LYS A 12 3.14 23.18 -1.04
N ALA A 13 3.17 24.12 -1.98
CA ALA A 13 2.99 25.54 -1.69
C ALA A 13 1.51 25.91 -1.38
N ALA A 14 0.56 25.15 -1.92
CA ALA A 14 -0.87 25.46 -1.83
C ALA A 14 -1.58 24.89 -0.59
N VAL A 15 -1.04 23.85 0.05
CA VAL A 15 -1.73 23.15 1.15
C VAL A 15 -0.85 22.95 2.38
N SER A 16 -1.48 22.86 3.54
CA SER A 16 -0.81 22.54 4.82
C SER A 16 -0.72 21.03 5.10
N VAL A 17 -1.50 20.21 4.39
CA VAL A 17 -1.45 18.76 4.54
C VAL A 17 -0.20 18.18 3.86
N PRO A 18 0.38 17.09 4.38
CA PRO A 18 1.55 16.46 3.77
C PRO A 18 1.28 16.00 2.33
N ILE A 19 2.25 16.22 1.44
CA ILE A 19 2.21 15.76 0.05
C ILE A 19 3.07 14.49 -0.10
N ILE A 20 2.41 13.36 -0.37
CA ILE A 20 3.09 12.10 -0.71
C ILE A 20 3.14 11.99 -2.24
N ALA A 21 4.34 11.98 -2.79
CA ALA A 21 4.54 11.89 -4.23
C ALA A 21 4.69 10.42 -4.68
N SER A 22 3.84 9.99 -5.62
CA SER A 22 3.86 8.63 -6.17
C SER A 22 4.77 8.57 -7.41
N VAL A 23 5.65 7.56 -7.46
CA VAL A 23 6.55 7.32 -8.59
C VAL A 23 6.44 5.87 -9.04
N ASN A 24 6.41 5.68 -10.36
CA ASN A 24 6.45 4.37 -11.00
C ASN A 24 7.50 4.41 -12.11
N CYS A 25 8.57 3.63 -11.98
CA CYS A 25 9.68 3.58 -12.93
C CYS A 25 9.95 2.16 -13.40
N VAL A 26 10.62 2.06 -14.55
CA VAL A 26 10.96 0.77 -15.17
C VAL A 26 12.35 0.28 -14.74
N THR A 27 13.33 1.16 -14.59
CA THR A 27 14.72 0.82 -14.27
C THR A 27 15.15 1.38 -12.91
N ALA A 28 16.09 0.71 -12.25
CA ALA A 28 16.57 1.08 -10.92
C ALA A 28 17.17 2.50 -10.89
N GLU A 29 17.89 2.90 -11.94
CA GLU A 29 18.50 4.24 -12.04
C GLU A 29 17.42 5.33 -12.05
N ARG A 30 16.31 5.07 -12.76
CA ARG A 30 15.18 6.01 -12.82
C ARG A 30 14.45 6.11 -11.49
N TRP A 31 14.28 5.01 -10.76
CA TRP A 31 13.70 5.04 -9.41
C TRP A 31 14.47 6.00 -8.51
N ILE A 32 15.80 5.90 -8.48
CA ILE A 32 16.68 6.79 -7.70
C ILE A 32 16.56 8.24 -8.17
N GLU A 33 16.72 8.47 -9.47
CA GLU A 33 16.73 9.81 -10.05
C GLU A 33 15.42 10.56 -9.75
N TYR A 34 14.28 9.90 -9.95
CA TYR A 34 12.97 10.52 -9.72
C TYR A 34 12.65 10.69 -8.24
N ALA A 35 13.03 9.74 -7.38
CA ALA A 35 12.87 9.89 -5.95
C ALA A 35 13.61 11.15 -5.44
N GLY A 36 14.86 11.36 -5.87
CA GLY A 36 15.63 12.56 -5.53
C GLY A 36 15.00 13.85 -6.07
N LYS A 37 14.47 13.83 -7.30
CA LYS A 37 13.77 15.00 -7.89
C LYS A 37 12.47 15.34 -7.16
N LEU A 38 11.70 14.34 -6.72
CA LEU A 38 10.47 14.55 -5.97
C LEU A 38 10.75 15.08 -4.57
N ALA A 39 11.82 14.59 -3.93
CA ALA A 39 12.30 15.16 -2.67
C ALA A 39 12.71 16.63 -2.83
N ALA A 40 13.46 16.96 -3.89
CA ALA A 40 13.85 18.34 -4.18
C ALA A 40 12.65 19.25 -4.54
N ALA A 41 11.56 18.68 -5.06
CA ALA A 41 10.31 19.39 -5.33
C ALA A 41 9.46 19.63 -4.07
N GLY A 42 9.88 19.14 -2.90
CA GLY A 42 9.24 19.41 -1.62
C GLY A 42 8.22 18.35 -1.17
N ALA A 43 8.25 17.15 -1.73
CA ALA A 43 7.44 16.04 -1.22
C ALA A 43 7.78 15.73 0.25
N ASP A 44 6.76 15.47 1.07
CA ASP A 44 6.92 15.08 2.48
C ASP A 44 7.14 13.56 2.64
N GLY A 45 6.78 12.78 1.62
CA GLY A 45 6.96 11.34 1.55
C GLY A 45 6.90 10.84 0.12
N LEU A 46 7.33 9.60 -0.10
CA LEU A 46 7.31 8.94 -1.40
C LEU A 46 6.42 7.70 -1.36
N GLU A 47 5.63 7.48 -2.41
CA GLU A 47 4.98 6.20 -2.67
C GLU A 47 5.65 5.55 -3.89
N LEU A 48 6.36 4.45 -3.67
CA LEU A 48 6.93 3.65 -4.75
C LEU A 48 5.85 2.72 -5.28
N ASN A 49 5.26 3.12 -6.40
CA ASN A 49 4.18 2.41 -7.04
C ASN A 49 4.73 1.32 -7.97
N ILE A 50 4.98 0.14 -7.39
CA ILE A 50 5.52 -1.01 -8.11
C ILE A 50 4.35 -1.80 -8.72
N GLY A 51 3.75 -1.19 -9.75
CA GLY A 51 2.70 -1.78 -10.58
C GLY A 51 3.19 -2.85 -11.54
N PHE A 52 4.02 -3.78 -11.06
CA PHE A 52 4.56 -4.89 -11.83
C PHE A 52 3.60 -6.08 -11.82
N LEU A 53 3.16 -6.52 -13.00
CA LEU A 53 2.38 -7.74 -13.18
C LEU A 53 3.33 -8.86 -13.62
N PRO A 54 3.65 -9.85 -12.77
CA PRO A 54 4.55 -10.95 -13.12
C PRO A 54 3.85 -11.93 -14.08
N ASN A 55 3.96 -11.68 -15.38
CA ASN A 55 3.32 -12.47 -16.44
C ASN A 55 4.30 -13.25 -17.33
N ASP A 56 5.60 -13.12 -17.08
CA ASP A 56 6.63 -13.86 -17.79
C ASP A 56 6.87 -15.21 -17.11
N PRO A 57 6.58 -16.35 -17.77
CA PRO A 57 6.76 -17.68 -17.19
C PRO A 57 8.24 -18.04 -16.91
N ALA A 58 9.20 -17.27 -17.42
CA ALA A 58 10.61 -17.47 -17.15
C ALA A 58 11.09 -16.82 -15.84
N ILE A 59 10.26 -15.97 -15.20
CA ILE A 59 10.62 -15.26 -13.96
C ILE A 59 10.07 -16.04 -12.76
N SER A 60 10.93 -16.40 -11.81
CA SER A 60 10.51 -17.12 -10.61
C SER A 60 9.84 -16.19 -9.58
N GLY A 61 9.05 -16.74 -8.66
CA GLY A 61 8.48 -15.96 -7.56
C GLY A 61 9.55 -15.25 -6.70
N VAL A 62 10.71 -15.88 -6.52
CA VAL A 62 11.86 -15.27 -5.81
C VAL A 62 12.36 -14.04 -6.57
N ASP A 63 12.55 -14.14 -7.89
CA ASP A 63 12.98 -13.00 -8.70
C ASP A 63 11.99 -11.83 -8.66
N VAL A 64 10.68 -12.15 -8.59
CA VAL A 64 9.63 -11.14 -8.38
C VAL A 64 9.80 -10.47 -7.02
N GLU A 65 9.95 -11.22 -5.94
CA GLU A 65 10.15 -10.67 -4.58
C GLU A 65 11.43 -9.83 -4.47
N GLU A 66 12.54 -10.31 -5.05
CA GLU A 66 13.82 -9.62 -5.08
C GLU A 66 13.76 -8.28 -5.81
N ARG A 67 12.94 -8.16 -6.87
CA ARG A 67 12.71 -6.88 -7.55
C ARG A 67 12.17 -5.82 -6.59
N TYR A 68 11.21 -6.16 -5.73
CA TYR A 68 10.63 -5.21 -4.77
C TYR A 68 11.66 -4.75 -3.74
N LEU A 69 12.43 -5.69 -3.20
CA LEU A 69 13.52 -5.40 -2.27
C LEU A 69 14.57 -4.50 -2.93
N ASN A 70 15.03 -4.83 -4.14
CA ASN A 70 16.02 -4.06 -4.87
C ASN A 70 15.60 -2.60 -5.09
N ILE A 71 14.34 -2.37 -5.49
CA ILE A 71 13.80 -1.02 -5.68
C ILE A 71 13.78 -0.25 -4.36
N LEU A 72 13.29 -0.86 -3.27
CA LEU A 72 13.27 -0.25 -1.94
C LEU A 72 14.68 0.14 -1.49
N SER A 73 15.64 -0.79 -1.59
CA SER A 73 17.05 -0.54 -1.26
C SER A 73 17.61 0.65 -2.01
N ALA A 74 17.42 0.65 -3.33
CA ALA A 74 18.00 1.65 -4.22
C ALA A 74 17.52 3.05 -3.84
N VAL A 75 16.21 3.21 -3.58
CA VAL A 75 15.62 4.49 -3.19
C VAL A 75 16.04 4.90 -1.77
N ARG A 76 15.97 3.99 -0.78
CA ARG A 76 16.31 4.31 0.63
C ARG A 76 17.76 4.76 0.81
N THR A 77 18.69 4.29 -0.01
CA THR A 77 20.09 4.75 0.05
C THR A 77 20.30 6.19 -0.45
N LYS A 78 19.29 6.81 -1.05
CA LYS A 78 19.41 8.10 -1.75
C LYS A 78 18.44 9.16 -1.25
N VAL A 79 17.39 8.78 -0.52
CA VAL A 79 16.37 9.69 -0.02
C VAL A 79 16.06 9.38 1.44
N SER A 80 16.02 10.42 2.27
CA SER A 80 15.70 10.33 3.71
C SER A 80 14.22 10.54 4.03
N LEU A 81 13.39 10.84 3.02
CA LEU A 81 11.94 10.93 3.19
C LEU A 81 11.35 9.58 3.58
N PRO A 82 10.22 9.56 4.30
CA PRO A 82 9.41 8.36 4.46
C PRO A 82 9.02 7.74 3.12
N VAL A 83 9.12 6.42 3.01
CA VAL A 83 8.87 5.65 1.79
C VAL A 83 7.78 4.60 2.03
N ALA A 84 6.67 4.75 1.33
CA ALA A 84 5.63 3.74 1.21
C ALA A 84 5.85 2.89 -0.06
N LEU A 85 5.59 1.58 0.00
CA LEU A 85 5.59 0.70 -1.17
C LEU A 85 4.16 0.30 -1.52
N LYS A 86 3.70 0.64 -2.72
CA LYS A 86 2.44 0.12 -3.27
C LYS A 86 2.73 -1.14 -4.06
N ILE A 87 2.12 -2.24 -3.62
CA ILE A 87 2.44 -3.59 -4.08
C ILE A 87 1.23 -4.28 -4.69
N GLY A 88 1.47 -5.30 -5.51
CA GLY A 88 0.44 -6.16 -6.09
C GLY A 88 -0.04 -7.26 -5.13
N PRO A 89 -1.15 -7.95 -5.45
CA PRO A 89 -1.67 -9.04 -4.62
C PRO A 89 -1.14 -10.43 -5.01
N TYR A 90 -0.32 -10.54 -6.07
CA TYR A 90 0.04 -11.83 -6.70
C TYR A 90 1.34 -12.43 -6.15
N PHE A 91 1.33 -12.79 -4.87
CA PHE A 91 2.48 -13.45 -4.23
C PHE A 91 2.04 -14.76 -3.56
N SER A 92 2.86 -15.81 -3.70
CA SER A 92 2.63 -17.09 -3.04
C SER A 92 2.77 -17.00 -1.52
N SER A 93 3.60 -16.07 -1.03
CA SER A 93 3.83 -15.83 0.40
C SER A 93 3.82 -14.33 0.73
N LEU A 94 2.72 -13.65 0.43
CA LEU A 94 2.61 -12.20 0.63
C LEU A 94 2.92 -11.75 2.07
N ALA A 95 2.47 -12.48 3.09
CA ALA A 95 2.76 -12.11 4.48
C ALA A 95 4.27 -12.14 4.81
N HIS A 96 5.00 -13.11 4.23
CA HIS A 96 6.44 -13.19 4.36
C HIS A 96 7.12 -12.00 3.66
N LEU A 97 6.72 -11.71 2.42
CA LEU A 97 7.25 -10.55 1.68
C LEU A 97 6.95 -9.24 2.40
N ALA A 98 5.73 -9.04 2.89
CA ALA A 98 5.33 -7.83 3.61
C ALA A 98 6.21 -7.61 4.86
N LYS A 99 6.47 -8.67 5.63
CA LYS A 99 7.41 -8.62 6.76
C LYS A 99 8.82 -8.28 6.31
N GLN A 100 9.27 -8.85 5.20
CA GLN A 100 10.59 -8.55 4.64
C GLN A 100 10.72 -7.10 4.16
N LEU A 101 9.69 -6.52 3.57
CA LEU A 101 9.68 -5.15 3.07
C LEU A 101 9.62 -4.13 4.23
N GLY A 102 8.88 -4.42 5.30
CA GLY A 102 8.71 -3.50 6.44
C GLY A 102 9.86 -3.51 7.45
N ASN A 103 10.69 -4.55 7.49
CA ASN A 103 11.73 -4.69 8.52
C ASN A 103 13.05 -4.00 8.14
N ASP A 104 13.58 -3.20 9.06
CA ASP A 104 14.98 -2.79 9.07
C ASP A 104 15.90 -4.00 9.28
N ARG A 105 17.09 -3.97 8.69
CA ARG A 105 18.08 -5.04 8.81
C ARG A 105 19.49 -4.49 9.05
N MET A 106 20.23 -5.23 9.87
CA MET A 106 21.66 -5.02 10.11
C MET A 106 22.52 -5.43 8.92
N THR A 107 22.06 -6.39 8.11
CA THR A 107 22.74 -6.84 6.88
C THR A 107 21.81 -6.73 5.69
N GLY A 108 22.34 -6.26 4.55
CA GLY A 108 21.63 -6.24 3.28
C GLY A 108 21.26 -7.65 2.79
N PRO A 109 20.36 -7.76 1.81
CA PRO A 109 20.00 -9.05 1.23
C PRO A 109 21.18 -9.71 0.48
N PRO A 110 21.20 -11.06 0.39
CA PRO A 110 22.37 -11.85 -0.05
C PRO A 110 22.79 -11.66 -1.51
N PHE A 111 22.00 -10.96 -2.33
CA PHE A 111 22.23 -10.80 -3.77
C PHE A 111 23.01 -9.53 -4.16
N THR A 112 23.58 -8.80 -3.21
CA THR A 112 24.38 -7.61 -3.50
C THR A 112 25.78 -8.00 -4.01
N VAL A 113 25.90 -8.36 -5.29
CA VAL A 113 27.20 -8.58 -5.95
C VAL A 113 28.06 -7.31 -5.86
N GLY A 114 29.24 -7.43 -5.26
CA GLY A 114 30.18 -6.32 -5.04
C GLY A 114 29.97 -5.51 -3.75
N TRP A 115 29.09 -5.95 -2.85
CA TRP A 115 28.93 -5.34 -1.53
C TRP A 115 29.92 -5.97 -0.54
N CYS A 116 30.88 -5.18 -0.06
CA CYS A 116 31.81 -5.60 1.00
C CYS A 116 31.24 -5.41 2.41
N GLY A 117 30.07 -4.77 2.54
CA GLY A 117 29.43 -4.40 3.81
C GLY A 117 30.27 -3.53 4.73
N PRO A 118 29.66 -2.89 5.74
CA PRO A 118 30.41 -2.59 6.94
C PRO A 118 30.71 -3.93 7.64
N GLY A 119 31.95 -4.15 8.08
CA GLY A 119 32.31 -5.39 8.77
C GLY A 119 31.39 -5.70 9.95
N GLU A 120 31.34 -6.95 10.39
CA GLU A 120 30.47 -7.49 11.47
C GLU A 120 30.44 -6.68 12.79
N ASN A 121 31.30 -5.68 12.93
CA ASN A 121 31.47 -4.82 14.10
C ASN A 121 30.77 -3.45 14.02
N ASP A 122 30.11 -3.09 12.92
CA ASP A 122 29.45 -1.79 12.79
C ASP A 122 27.96 -1.89 13.16
N LYS A 123 27.56 -1.32 14.30
CA LYS A 123 26.19 -1.40 14.87
C LYS A 123 25.15 -0.54 14.13
N ASN A 124 25.39 -0.20 12.87
CA ASN A 124 24.55 0.69 12.08
C ASN A 124 23.59 -0.11 11.18
N VAL A 125 22.32 0.32 11.09
CA VAL A 125 21.32 -0.26 10.18
C VAL A 125 21.80 -0.07 8.73
N THR A 126 22.01 -1.17 8.01
CA THR A 126 22.48 -1.17 6.60
C THR A 126 21.33 -1.21 5.60
N TRP A 127 20.13 -1.56 6.08
CA TRP A 127 18.91 -1.66 5.30
C TRP A 127 17.73 -1.07 6.07
N GLN A 128 17.07 -0.09 5.49
CA GLN A 128 15.84 0.46 6.03
C GLN A 128 14.64 -0.12 5.28
N GLY A 129 13.68 -0.67 6.02
CA GLY A 129 12.40 -1.14 5.49
C GLY A 129 11.56 0.00 4.93
N ALA A 130 10.45 -0.33 4.29
CA ALA A 130 9.42 0.64 3.94
C ALA A 130 8.75 1.16 5.22
N ASP A 131 8.46 2.45 5.29
CA ASP A 131 7.72 3.04 6.41
C ASP A 131 6.23 2.66 6.34
N ALA A 132 5.72 2.37 5.13
CA ALA A 132 4.37 1.84 4.93
C ALA A 132 4.26 0.89 3.73
N LEU A 133 3.24 0.02 3.75
CA LEU A 133 2.81 -0.76 2.59
C LEU A 133 1.40 -0.33 2.16
N VAL A 134 1.21 -0.07 0.87
CA VAL A 134 -0.07 0.32 0.27
C VAL A 134 -0.67 -0.88 -0.48
N LEU A 135 -1.80 -1.39 0.02
CA LEU A 135 -2.41 -2.64 -0.44
C LEU A 135 -3.76 -2.36 -1.15
N PHE A 136 -3.94 -2.63 -2.44
CA PHE A 136 -2.97 -3.08 -3.46
C PHE A 136 -3.06 -2.22 -4.71
N ASN A 137 -2.07 -2.38 -5.61
CA ASN A 137 -2.21 -1.96 -7.00
C ASN A 137 -3.50 -2.53 -7.63
N ARG A 138 -4.21 -1.68 -8.36
CA ARG A 138 -5.28 -2.08 -9.29
C ARG A 138 -4.76 -1.99 -10.71
N PHE A 139 -4.57 -3.13 -11.36
CA PHE A 139 -4.08 -3.19 -12.74
C PHE A 139 -5.15 -2.76 -13.75
N TYR A 140 -4.70 -2.31 -14.93
CA TYR A 140 -5.58 -1.92 -16.02
C TYR A 140 -6.55 -3.05 -16.38
N ARG A 141 -7.83 -2.70 -16.51
CA ARG A 141 -8.87 -3.62 -16.93
C ARG A 141 -9.02 -3.52 -18.44
N PHE A 142 -8.83 -4.64 -19.13
CA PHE A 142 -9.30 -4.80 -20.50
C PHE A 142 -10.58 -5.63 -20.50
N ASP A 143 -11.26 -5.61 -21.63
CA ASP A 143 -12.42 -6.44 -21.91
C ASP A 143 -12.28 -6.99 -23.35
N ILE A 144 -13.19 -7.87 -23.76
CA ILE A 144 -13.23 -8.46 -25.09
C ILE A 144 -14.59 -8.14 -25.71
N ASP A 145 -14.57 -7.37 -26.79
CA ASP A 145 -15.75 -7.21 -27.64
C ASP A 145 -15.97 -8.53 -28.38
N VAL A 146 -16.96 -9.32 -27.96
CA VAL A 146 -17.21 -10.68 -28.47
C VAL A 146 -17.71 -10.70 -29.91
N ASP A 147 -18.41 -9.66 -30.33
CA ASP A 147 -18.93 -9.54 -31.69
C ASP A 147 -17.81 -9.12 -32.66
N LYS A 148 -16.96 -8.18 -32.24
CA LYS A 148 -15.79 -7.74 -33.04
C LYS A 148 -14.55 -8.61 -32.86
N ARG A 149 -14.52 -9.48 -31.85
CA ARG A 149 -13.39 -10.35 -31.48
C ARG A 149 -12.09 -9.59 -31.26
N GLN A 150 -12.17 -8.47 -30.54
CA GLN A 150 -11.02 -7.61 -30.25
C GLN A 150 -10.97 -7.20 -28.79
N LEU A 151 -9.78 -6.82 -28.32
CA LEU A 151 -9.62 -6.19 -27.02
C LEU A 151 -10.35 -4.84 -26.99
N SER A 152 -11.02 -4.56 -25.89
CA SER A 152 -11.64 -3.28 -25.57
C SER A 152 -11.20 -2.81 -24.18
N GLY A 153 -11.48 -1.54 -23.86
CA GLY A 153 -11.22 -1.01 -22.53
C GLY A 153 -12.25 -1.52 -21.53
N GLY A 154 -11.80 -2.06 -20.39
CA GLY A 154 -12.67 -2.41 -19.27
C GLY A 154 -12.94 -1.20 -18.38
N ASN A 155 -13.88 -1.35 -17.44
CA ASN A 155 -14.23 -0.28 -16.48
C ASN A 155 -13.00 0.11 -15.61
N PRO A 156 -12.52 1.37 -15.70
CA PRO A 156 -11.34 1.80 -14.96
C PRO A 156 -11.63 2.06 -13.47
N TYR A 157 -12.90 2.23 -13.10
CA TYR A 157 -13.31 2.57 -11.75
C TYR A 157 -13.55 1.31 -10.91
N SER A 158 -13.18 1.40 -9.63
CA SER A 158 -13.52 0.38 -8.64
C SER A 158 -14.93 0.54 -8.10
N THR A 159 -15.40 -0.47 -7.36
CA THR A 159 -16.62 -0.44 -6.52
C THR A 159 -16.29 -0.88 -5.09
N SER A 160 -17.20 -0.63 -4.13
CA SER A 160 -17.02 -1.05 -2.74
C SER A 160 -16.81 -2.56 -2.57
N GLU A 161 -17.32 -3.37 -3.50
CA GLU A 161 -17.11 -4.82 -3.50
C GLU A 161 -15.63 -5.22 -3.65
N GLU A 162 -14.80 -4.38 -4.27
CA GLU A 162 -13.37 -4.66 -4.43
C GLU A 162 -12.56 -4.43 -3.15
N LEU A 163 -13.18 -3.88 -2.09
CA LEU A 163 -12.55 -3.63 -0.78
C LEU A 163 -12.04 -4.91 -0.11
N HIS A 164 -12.76 -6.02 -0.28
CA HIS A 164 -12.56 -7.25 0.50
C HIS A 164 -11.16 -7.84 0.39
N VAL A 165 -10.48 -7.65 -0.75
CA VAL A 165 -9.12 -8.15 -0.95
C VAL A 165 -8.13 -7.39 -0.06
N SER A 166 -8.14 -6.05 -0.09
CA SER A 166 -7.26 -5.26 0.77
C SER A 166 -7.66 -5.38 2.24
N LEU A 167 -8.97 -5.44 2.53
CA LEU A 167 -9.50 -5.60 3.88
C LEU A 167 -8.97 -6.87 4.58
N ARG A 168 -9.02 -8.02 3.88
CA ARG A 168 -8.48 -9.29 4.39
C ARG A 168 -7.00 -9.19 4.68
N TRP A 169 -6.21 -8.67 3.74
CA TRP A 169 -4.76 -8.62 3.91
C TRP A 169 -4.32 -7.63 4.97
N ILE A 170 -5.02 -6.50 5.11
CA ILE A 170 -4.76 -5.54 6.17
C ILE A 170 -5.03 -6.19 7.54
N SER A 171 -6.15 -6.90 7.69
CA SER A 171 -6.47 -7.56 8.97
C SER A 171 -5.49 -8.68 9.33
N LEU A 172 -4.93 -9.37 8.34
CA LEU A 172 -3.90 -10.40 8.52
C LEU A 172 -2.51 -9.84 8.80
N LEU A 173 -2.18 -8.63 8.33
CA LEU A 173 -0.84 -8.05 8.46
C LEU A 173 -0.71 -7.09 9.64
N ALA A 174 -1.81 -6.48 10.08
CA ALA A 174 -1.82 -5.54 11.19
C ALA A 174 -1.21 -6.19 12.46
N GLY A 175 -0.22 -5.50 13.04
CA GLY A 175 0.55 -5.98 14.19
C GLY A 175 1.54 -7.12 13.91
N ARG A 176 1.69 -7.56 12.64
CA ARG A 176 2.62 -8.63 12.23
C ARG A 176 3.76 -8.15 11.33
N VAL A 177 3.68 -6.92 10.85
CA VAL A 177 4.72 -6.23 10.08
C VAL A 177 5.17 -4.97 10.83
N ALA A 178 6.41 -4.54 10.64
CA ALA A 178 7.00 -3.41 11.37
C ALA A 178 6.65 -2.03 10.79
N CYS A 179 5.96 -1.98 9.65
CA CYS A 179 5.60 -0.76 8.95
C CYS A 179 4.09 -0.47 9.03
N ASP A 180 3.71 0.77 8.71
CA ASP A 180 2.30 1.14 8.58
C ASP A 180 1.61 0.43 7.39
N LEU A 181 0.29 0.31 7.46
CA LEU A 181 -0.53 -0.24 6.39
C LEU A 181 -1.46 0.84 5.84
N ALA A 182 -1.48 0.99 4.51
CA ALA A 182 -2.40 1.87 3.82
C ALA A 182 -3.35 1.07 2.94
N ALA A 183 -4.65 1.27 3.13
CA ALA A 183 -5.69 0.69 2.29
C ALA A 183 -5.90 1.53 1.02
N THR A 184 -6.10 0.86 -0.11
CA THR A 184 -6.59 1.48 -1.35
C THR A 184 -7.51 0.49 -2.06
N THR A 185 -8.21 0.99 -3.08
CA THR A 185 -9.15 0.22 -3.93
C THR A 185 -10.44 -0.14 -3.19
N GLY A 186 -11.58 0.20 -3.80
CA GLY A 186 -12.89 -0.14 -3.26
C GLY A 186 -13.33 0.67 -2.04
N VAL A 187 -12.71 1.80 -1.73
CA VAL A 187 -13.21 2.72 -0.69
C VAL A 187 -14.03 3.82 -1.37
N HIS A 188 -15.35 3.81 -1.13
CA HIS A 188 -16.25 4.81 -1.74
C HIS A 188 -16.97 5.71 -0.74
N ASP A 189 -17.16 5.25 0.50
CA ASP A 189 -17.84 5.98 1.57
C ASP A 189 -17.12 5.80 2.94
N GLY A 190 -17.68 6.43 3.98
CA GLY A 190 -17.17 6.35 5.35
C GLY A 190 -17.26 4.94 5.93
N GLY A 191 -18.28 4.16 5.57
CA GLY A 191 -18.40 2.76 6.00
C GLY A 191 -17.24 1.90 5.51
N ASP A 192 -16.85 2.07 4.25
CA ASP A 192 -15.68 1.39 3.68
C ASP A 192 -14.37 1.82 4.37
N MET A 193 -14.22 3.10 4.68
CA MET A 193 -13.05 3.61 5.41
C MET A 193 -13.00 3.03 6.84
N ILE A 194 -14.11 3.03 7.56
CA ILE A 194 -14.22 2.47 8.92
C ILE A 194 -13.81 1.00 8.94
N LYS A 195 -14.27 0.19 7.97
CA LYS A 195 -13.88 -1.23 7.85
C LYS A 195 -12.36 -1.38 7.75
N GLN A 196 -11.70 -0.57 6.92
CA GLN A 196 -10.24 -0.62 6.75
C GLN A 196 -9.49 -0.21 8.02
N LEU A 197 -9.95 0.82 8.71
CA LEU A 197 -9.38 1.26 9.97
C LEU A 197 -9.54 0.17 11.06
N LEU A 198 -10.74 -0.42 11.20
CA LEU A 198 -11.01 -1.54 12.11
C LEU A 198 -10.14 -2.76 11.82
N ALA A 199 -9.88 -3.05 10.53
CA ALA A 199 -8.98 -4.13 10.12
C ALA A 199 -7.52 -3.83 10.50
N GLY A 200 -7.11 -2.56 10.53
CA GLY A 200 -5.78 -2.16 10.99
C GLY A 200 -5.02 -1.21 10.05
N ALA A 201 -5.68 -0.65 9.03
CA ALA A 201 -5.08 0.38 8.20
C ALA A 201 -4.77 1.63 9.02
N THR A 202 -3.57 2.18 8.86
CA THR A 202 -3.19 3.50 9.36
C THR A 202 -3.73 4.61 8.46
N VAL A 203 -3.73 4.39 7.14
CA VAL A 203 -4.16 5.34 6.11
C VAL A 203 -5.16 4.67 5.17
N VAL A 204 -6.13 5.43 4.67
CA VAL A 204 -7.10 4.97 3.65
C VAL A 204 -7.07 5.91 2.45
N GLN A 205 -6.79 5.38 1.27
CA GLN A 205 -6.73 6.10 0.00
C GLN A 205 -8.04 5.95 -0.78
N VAL A 206 -8.55 7.05 -1.33
CA VAL A 206 -9.74 7.10 -2.20
C VAL A 206 -9.39 7.65 -3.58
N CYS A 207 -10.02 7.12 -4.63
CA CYS A 207 -9.77 7.57 -6.01
C CYS A 207 -11.03 7.47 -6.87
N SER A 208 -11.54 6.26 -7.12
CA SER A 208 -12.69 6.07 -8.03
C SER A 208 -13.94 6.84 -7.60
N THR A 209 -14.19 6.95 -6.30
CA THR A 209 -15.31 7.73 -5.76
C THR A 209 -15.16 9.23 -6.03
N LEU A 210 -13.93 9.77 -6.04
CA LEU A 210 -13.68 11.18 -6.34
C LEU A 210 -13.94 11.51 -7.81
N TYR A 211 -13.58 10.61 -8.72
CA TYR A 211 -13.90 10.77 -10.15
C TYR A 211 -15.41 10.73 -10.43
N ARG A 212 -16.17 10.00 -9.62
CA ARG A 212 -17.62 9.83 -9.81
C ARG A 212 -18.45 10.92 -9.10
N ASN A 213 -18.03 11.29 -7.90
CA ASN A 213 -18.83 12.10 -6.96
C ASN A 213 -18.22 13.49 -6.71
N GLY A 214 -17.02 13.77 -7.23
CA GLY A 214 -16.30 15.02 -7.00
C GLY A 214 -15.57 15.07 -5.65
N LEU A 215 -14.91 16.20 -5.38
CA LEU A 215 -14.06 16.36 -4.19
C LEU A 215 -14.85 16.49 -2.89
N SER A 216 -16.11 16.91 -2.92
CA SER A 216 -17.00 16.98 -1.75
C SER A 216 -17.22 15.63 -1.08
N GLN A 217 -16.96 14.53 -1.80
CA GLN A 217 -16.99 13.18 -1.26
C GLN A 217 -16.00 12.99 -0.10
N ILE A 218 -14.89 13.72 -0.08
CA ILE A 218 -13.92 13.66 1.02
C ILE A 218 -14.58 14.12 2.32
N SER A 219 -15.29 15.26 2.30
CA SER A 219 -16.00 15.77 3.48
C SER A 219 -17.06 14.78 3.95
N LEU A 220 -17.86 14.22 3.03
CA LEU A 220 -18.88 13.23 3.38
C LEU A 220 -18.30 11.99 4.10
N ILE A 221 -17.18 11.47 3.60
CA ILE A 221 -16.48 10.31 4.20
C ILE A 221 -16.00 10.64 5.62
N LEU A 222 -15.47 11.85 5.81
CA LEU A 222 -14.99 12.31 7.12
C LEU A 222 -16.12 12.54 8.11
N ASP A 223 -17.24 13.13 7.67
CA ASP A 223 -18.43 13.36 8.51
C ASP A 223 -19.01 12.03 8.99
N GLN A 224 -19.15 11.06 8.09
CA GLN A 224 -19.62 9.70 8.42
C GLN A 224 -18.70 9.00 9.43
N LEU A 225 -17.37 9.17 9.32
CA LEU A 225 -16.43 8.65 10.31
C LEU A 225 -16.64 9.30 11.69
N GLN A 226 -16.76 10.62 11.74
CA GLN A 226 -16.96 11.36 12.98
C GLN A 226 -18.27 10.97 13.67
N GLU A 227 -19.36 10.88 12.92
CA GLU A 227 -20.65 10.43 13.43
C GLU A 227 -20.58 9.00 13.99
N TRP A 228 -19.97 8.08 13.25
CA TRP A 228 -19.80 6.70 13.70
C TRP A 228 -18.95 6.63 14.97
N MET A 229 -17.84 7.38 15.05
CA MET A 229 -17.00 7.45 16.24
C MET A 229 -17.75 8.00 17.46
N GLN A 230 -18.54 9.07 17.29
CA GLN A 230 -19.37 9.63 18.36
C GLN A 230 -20.37 8.61 18.90
N VAL A 231 -21.06 7.88 18.02
CA VAL A 231 -22.01 6.83 18.41
C VAL A 231 -21.35 5.71 19.22
N HIS A 232 -20.09 5.37 18.90
CA HIS A 232 -19.34 4.29 19.55
C HIS A 232 -18.45 4.77 20.71
N GLY A 233 -18.44 6.06 21.02
CA GLY A 233 -17.65 6.63 22.11
C GLY A 233 -16.14 6.64 21.86
N PHE A 234 -15.69 6.71 20.60
CA PHE A 234 -14.28 6.85 20.25
C PHE A 234 -13.91 8.33 20.05
N GLU A 235 -12.76 8.74 20.59
CA GLU A 235 -12.22 10.09 20.45
C GLU A 235 -11.30 10.21 19.23
N SER A 236 -10.60 9.12 18.89
CA SER A 236 -9.64 9.09 17.79
C SER A 236 -9.69 7.77 17.00
N PRO A 237 -9.24 7.75 15.72
CA PRO A 237 -9.04 6.50 14.99
C PRO A 237 -8.11 5.51 15.69
N ALA A 238 -7.19 5.97 16.54
CA ALA A 238 -6.27 5.09 17.27
C ALA A 238 -7.00 4.19 18.29
N ASP A 239 -8.16 4.62 18.79
CA ASP A 239 -8.91 3.90 19.84
C ASP A 239 -9.47 2.56 19.30
N PHE A 240 -9.79 2.53 18.00
CA PHE A 240 -10.41 1.37 17.36
C PHE A 240 -9.59 0.73 16.23
N ARG A 241 -8.51 1.36 15.77
CA ARG A 241 -7.69 0.81 14.69
C ARG A 241 -7.22 -0.61 15.02
N GLY A 242 -7.42 -1.51 14.08
CA GLY A 242 -6.98 -2.90 14.18
C GLY A 242 -7.74 -3.75 15.20
N GLN A 243 -8.80 -3.24 15.85
CA GLN A 243 -9.61 -4.03 16.80
C GLN A 243 -10.12 -5.35 16.18
N LEU A 244 -10.32 -5.40 14.86
CA LEU A 244 -10.76 -6.59 14.12
C LEU A 244 -9.63 -7.27 13.32
N SER A 245 -8.37 -7.00 13.67
CA SER A 245 -7.21 -7.69 13.12
C SER A 245 -7.04 -9.12 13.66
N GLN A 246 -6.32 -9.97 12.94
CA GLN A 246 -6.05 -11.34 13.37
C GLN A 246 -5.39 -11.41 14.75
N VAL A 247 -4.39 -10.55 14.99
CA VAL A 247 -3.64 -10.56 16.26
C VAL A 247 -4.46 -10.11 17.47
N ARG A 248 -5.57 -9.40 17.25
CA ARG A 248 -6.49 -8.96 18.32
C ARG A 248 -7.75 -9.82 18.43
N SER A 249 -7.87 -10.86 17.60
CA SER A 249 -8.99 -11.80 17.68
C SER A 249 -8.84 -12.77 18.85
N GLU A 250 -9.97 -13.31 19.32
CA GLU A 250 -9.99 -14.31 20.42
C GLU A 250 -9.21 -15.59 20.06
N ASP A 251 -9.24 -15.98 18.79
CA ASP A 251 -8.49 -17.12 18.26
C ASP A 251 -7.73 -16.74 16.97
N PRO A 252 -6.48 -16.24 17.09
CA PRO A 252 -5.67 -15.87 15.93
C PRO A 252 -5.35 -17.04 15.00
N GLY A 253 -5.30 -18.28 15.52
CA GLY A 253 -4.99 -19.48 14.75
C GLY A 253 -6.13 -19.89 13.82
N ASP A 254 -7.36 -19.73 14.29
CA ASP A 254 -8.58 -20.04 13.53
C ASP A 254 -9.21 -18.82 12.83
N TYR A 255 -8.61 -17.61 12.95
CA TYR A 255 -9.16 -16.36 12.43
C TYR A 255 -9.70 -16.47 10.99
N GLU A 256 -8.89 -16.97 10.04
CA GLU A 256 -9.30 -17.11 8.64
C GLU A 256 -10.41 -18.16 8.47
N ARG A 257 -10.31 -19.27 9.20
CA ARG A 257 -11.28 -20.36 9.18
C ARG A 257 -12.63 -19.89 9.71
N MET A 258 -12.64 -19.08 10.76
CA MET A 258 -13.85 -18.47 11.30
C MET A 258 -14.52 -17.56 10.26
N GLN A 259 -13.78 -16.73 9.54
CA GLN A 259 -14.37 -15.91 8.48
C GLN A 259 -15.00 -16.75 7.37
N TYR A 260 -14.36 -17.85 6.97
CA TYR A 260 -14.92 -18.80 6.01
C TYR A 260 -16.23 -19.43 6.51
N ILE A 261 -16.28 -19.87 7.78
CA ILE A 261 -17.49 -20.43 8.38
C ILE A 261 -18.61 -19.39 8.42
N LYS A 262 -18.33 -18.16 8.86
CA LYS A 262 -19.31 -17.07 8.90
C LYS A 262 -19.88 -16.77 7.52
N ALA A 263 -19.03 -16.73 6.49
CA ALA A 263 -19.46 -16.47 5.11
C ALA A 263 -20.40 -17.54 4.54
N LEU A 264 -20.30 -18.79 5.01
CA LEU A 264 -21.12 -19.91 4.50
C LEU A 264 -22.34 -20.21 5.36
N VAL A 265 -22.23 -20.06 6.67
CA VAL A 265 -23.24 -20.54 7.63
C VAL A 265 -24.01 -19.38 8.26
N GLY A 266 -23.54 -18.13 8.11
CA GLY A 266 -24.21 -16.94 8.64
C GLY A 266 -24.27 -16.90 10.17
N ILE A 267 -23.38 -17.62 10.85
CA ILE A 267 -23.31 -17.61 12.33
C ILE A 267 -22.60 -16.32 12.75
N GLU A 268 -23.33 -15.46 13.48
CA GLU A 268 -22.78 -14.26 14.12
C GLU A 268 -21.92 -14.61 15.34
#